data_AF-A0A3D0UTI6-F1
#
_entry.id   AF-A0A3D0UTI6-F1
#
_cell.length_a   1.000
_cell.length_b   1.000
_cell.length_c   1.000
_cell.angle_alpha   90.00
_cell.angle_beta   90.00
_cell.angle_gamma   90.00
#
_symmetry.space_group_name_H-M   'P 1'
#
loop_
_entity.id
_entity.type
_entity.pdbx_description
1 polymer ?
#
loop_
_entity_poly.entity_id
_entity_poly.type
_entity_poly.pdbx_seq_one_letter_code
_entity_poly.pdbx_strand_id
1 'polypeptide(L)'
;MDTHKEKKQEDLYLKHKQDENRDLVIRFRNVPEKKTKLTFKGKSSSVHGDIAWPEYETEIDNEEVLKEILLNSGYEKLVLIKKIRNTYLL
;
A
#
# COMPACT_ATOMS: atom_id res chain seq x y z
N MET A 1 26.96 -12.60 -9.38
CA MET A 1 27.09 -11.80 -8.15
C MET A 1 25.70 -11.56 -7.61
N ASP A 2 25.31 -12.31 -6.59
CA ASP A 2 23.99 -12.20 -5.95
C ASP A 2 23.82 -10.82 -5.32
N THR A 3 23.00 -9.98 -5.92
CA THR A 3 22.70 -8.65 -5.39
C THR A 3 21.58 -8.77 -4.36
N HIS A 4 21.94 -9.23 -3.16
CA HIS A 4 21.04 -9.26 -2.01
C HIS A 4 20.62 -7.83 -1.64
N LYS A 5 19.32 -7.53 -1.69
CA LYS A 5 18.79 -6.23 -1.29
C LYS A 5 17.72 -6.39 -0.22
N GLU A 6 18.13 -6.21 1.03
CA GLU A 6 17.23 -6.09 2.19
C GLU A 6 16.62 -4.68 2.22
N LYS A 7 15.32 -4.58 2.49
CA LYS A 7 14.62 -3.31 2.68
C LYS A 7 13.62 -3.41 3.82
N LYS A 8 13.77 -2.54 4.82
CA LYS A 8 12.72 -2.27 5.81
C LYS A 8 11.57 -1.51 5.14
N GLN A 9 10.33 -1.92 5.38
CA GLN A 9 9.14 -1.29 4.82
C GLN A 9 8.06 -1.13 5.89
N GLU A 10 7.39 0.02 5.88
CA GLU A 10 6.17 0.25 6.65
C GLU A 10 5.01 0.54 5.68
N ASP A 11 3.99 -0.31 5.69
CA ASP A 11 2.82 -0.19 4.83
C ASP A 11 1.61 0.21 5.70
N LEU A 12 1.09 1.43 5.53
CA LEU A 12 -0.19 1.85 6.11
C LEU A 12 -1.30 1.66 5.07
N TYR A 13 -2.31 0.87 5.41
CA TYR A 13 -3.49 0.67 4.58
C TYR A 13 -4.66 1.49 5.11
N LEU A 14 -5.39 2.13 4.19
CA LEU A 14 -6.65 2.83 4.43
C LEU A 14 -7.75 2.23 3.57
N LYS A 15 -8.99 2.29 4.06
CA LYS A 15 -10.20 2.03 3.27
C LYS A 15 -11.20 3.16 3.49
N HIS A 16 -12.14 3.36 2.57
CA HIS A 16 -13.24 4.27 2.83
C HIS A 16 -14.20 3.65 3.86
N LYS A 17 -14.75 4.45 4.78
CA LYS A 17 -15.64 3.96 5.84
C LYS A 17 -16.90 3.25 5.32
N GLN A 18 -17.38 3.64 4.14
CA GLN A 18 -18.54 3.01 3.48
C GLN A 18 -18.16 1.76 2.67
N ASP A 19 -16.87 1.48 2.48
CA ASP A 19 -16.39 0.27 1.83
C ASP A 19 -16.22 -0.83 2.89
N GLU A 20 -17.29 -1.59 3.13
CA GLU A 20 -17.31 -2.71 4.07
C GLU A 20 -16.52 -3.91 3.57
N ASN A 21 -16.51 -4.10 2.24
CA ASN A 21 -15.94 -5.26 1.56
C ASN A 21 -14.47 -5.10 1.18
N ARG A 22 -13.90 -3.91 1.40
CA ARG A 22 -12.53 -3.52 1.03
C ARG A 22 -12.31 -3.67 -0.48
N ASP A 23 -13.32 -3.27 -1.25
CA ASP A 23 -13.28 -3.31 -2.70
C ASP A 23 -12.20 -2.37 -3.27
N LEU A 24 -11.84 -1.30 -2.54
CA LEU A 24 -10.68 -0.47 -2.82
C LEU A 24 -9.89 -0.13 -1.55
N VAL A 25 -8.61 -0.49 -1.51
CA VAL A 25 -7.70 -0.08 -0.43
C VAL A 25 -6.58 0.81 -0.96
N ILE A 26 -6.24 1.83 -0.18
CA ILE A 26 -5.12 2.73 -0.42
C ILE A 26 -3.97 2.31 0.50
N ARG A 27 -2.75 2.21 -0.03
CA ARG A 27 -1.54 1.91 0.73
C ARG A 27 -0.54 3.04 0.59
N PHE A 28 -0.04 3.52 1.72
CA PHE A 28 1.19 4.29 1.82
C PHE A 28 2.31 3.36 2.22
N ARG A 29 3.32 3.20 1.36
CA ARG A 29 4.53 2.43 1.67
C ARG A 29 5.71 3.37 1.88
N ASN A 30 6.27 3.30 3.07
CA ASN A 30 7.51 3.96 3.44
C ASN A 30 8.67 2.99 3.38
N VAL A 31 9.75 3.43 2.73
CA VAL A 31 11.06 2.77 2.73
C VAL A 31 12.08 3.84 3.11
N PRO A 32 12.96 3.60 4.08
CA PRO A 32 13.97 4.59 4.47
C PRO A 32 14.73 5.14 3.25
N GLU A 33 14.96 6.46 3.24
CA GLU A 33 15.72 7.17 2.20
C GLU A 33 15.10 7.12 0.79
N LYS A 34 13.81 6.79 0.68
CA LYS A 34 13.07 6.80 -0.59
C LYS A 34 11.79 7.61 -0.47
N LYS A 35 11.27 8.06 -1.63
CA LYS A 35 9.93 8.63 -1.70
C LYS A 35 8.88 7.59 -1.30
N THR A 36 7.83 8.06 -0.64
CA THR A 36 6.66 7.26 -0.30
C THR A 36 6.00 6.77 -1.57
N LYS A 37 5.61 5.50 -1.58
CA LYS A 37 4.80 4.92 -2.66
C LYS A 37 3.34 4.91 -2.24
N LEU A 38 2.49 5.55 -3.04
CA LEU A 38 1.05 5.47 -2.95
C LEU A 38 0.55 4.37 -3.88
N THR A 39 -0.27 3.46 -3.36
CA THR A 39 -0.84 2.37 -4.15
C THR A 39 -2.34 2.29 -3.95
N PHE A 40 -3.08 2.22 -5.05
CA PHE A 40 -4.49 1.85 -5.06
C PHE A 40 -4.60 0.39 -5.45
N LYS A 41 -5.28 -0.42 -4.63
CA LYS A 41 -5.54 -1.84 -4.92
C LYS A 41 -7.04 -2.06 -4.99
N GLY A 42 -7.52 -2.38 -6.18
CA GLY A 42 -8.91 -2.77 -6.39
C GLY A 42 -9.07 -4.27 -6.19
N LYS A 43 -10.17 -4.69 -5.56
CA LYS A 43 -10.53 -6.10 -5.48
C LYS A 43 -10.83 -6.61 -6.89
N SER A 44 -10.26 -7.77 -7.23
CA SER A 44 -10.56 -8.42 -8.50
C SER A 44 -11.99 -8.96 -8.50
N SER A 45 -12.73 -8.78 -9.59
CA SER A 45 -14.08 -9.32 -9.81
C SER A 45 -14.09 -10.81 -10.18
N SER A 46 -12.92 -11.41 -10.37
CA SER A 46 -12.79 -12.84 -10.69
C SER A 46 -13.20 -13.72 -9.52
N VAL A 47 -14.23 -14.54 -9.75
CA VAL A 47 -14.92 -15.46 -8.82
C VAL A 47 -14.00 -16.56 -8.22
N HIS A 48 -12.73 -16.63 -8.61
CA HIS A 48 -11.78 -17.67 -8.19
C HIS A 48 -10.57 -17.05 -7.48
N GLY A 49 -10.22 -17.66 -6.33
CA GLY A 49 -9.38 -17.10 -5.28
C GLY A 49 -7.94 -16.72 -5.66
N ASP A 50 -7.30 -16.00 -4.74
CA ASP A 50 -5.88 -15.62 -4.74
C ASP A 50 -5.33 -15.03 -6.05
N ILE A 51 -6.17 -14.32 -6.81
CA ILE A 51 -5.71 -13.53 -7.94
C ILE A 51 -5.16 -12.19 -7.41
N ALA A 52 -3.97 -11.83 -7.88
CA ALA A 52 -3.34 -10.55 -7.58
C ALA A 52 -4.32 -9.40 -7.87
N TRP A 53 -4.58 -8.58 -6.84
CA TRP A 53 -5.47 -7.44 -6.97
C TRP A 53 -4.88 -6.44 -7.99
N PRO A 54 -5.66 -5.97 -8.98
CA PRO A 54 -5.20 -4.90 -9.86
C PRO A 54 -4.73 -3.71 -9.02
N GLU A 55 -3.54 -3.21 -9.32
CA GLU A 55 -2.94 -2.09 -8.59
C GLU A 55 -2.40 -1.01 -9.51
N TYR A 56 -2.58 0.24 -9.08
CA TYR A 56 -1.88 1.40 -9.61
C TYR A 56 -0.96 1.93 -8.51
N GLU A 57 0.33 2.12 -8.83
CA GLU A 57 1.33 2.63 -7.89
C GLU A 57 2.03 3.85 -8.49
N THR A 58 2.20 4.88 -7.66
CA THR A 58 3.02 6.07 -7.98
C THR A 58 3.84 6.50 -6.78
N GLU A 59 4.94 7.18 -7.02
CA GLU A 59 5.66 7.92 -5.98
C GLU A 59 4.93 9.23 -5.69
N ILE A 60 4.90 9.64 -4.42
CA ILE A 60 4.30 10.89 -3.98
C ILE A 60 5.24 11.66 -3.07
N ASP A 61 5.06 12.97 -3.06
CA ASP A 61 5.61 13.87 -2.05
C ASP A 61 4.48 14.26 -1.06
N ASN A 62 4.84 14.81 0.11
CA ASN A 62 3.90 15.30 1.12
C ASN A 62 2.85 14.26 1.62
N GLU A 63 3.30 13.05 1.92
CA GLU A 63 2.46 11.95 2.44
C GLU A 63 1.53 12.37 3.59
N GLU A 64 2.04 13.13 4.56
CA GLU A 64 1.27 13.51 5.75
C GLU A 64 0.05 14.38 5.41
N VAL A 65 0.19 15.31 4.46
CA VAL A 65 -0.93 16.14 3.99
C VAL A 65 -1.98 15.28 3.30
N LEU A 66 -1.56 14.36 2.43
CA LEU A 66 -2.52 13.47 1.75
C LEU A 66 -3.22 12.53 2.75
N LYS A 67 -2.50 12.00 3.75
CA LYS A 67 -3.11 11.20 4.82
C LYS A 67 -4.19 12.00 5.54
N GLU A 68 -3.90 13.23 5.93
CA GLU A 68 -4.86 14.10 6.62
C GLU A 68 -6.10 14.34 5.76
N ILE A 69 -5.93 14.68 4.48
CA ILE A 69 -7.04 14.85 3.54
C ILE A 69 -7.90 13.58 3.47
N LEU A 70 -7.28 12.40 3.32
CA LEU A 70 -8.03 11.14 3.22
C LEU A 70 -8.79 10.81 4.51
N LEU A 71 -8.13 10.96 5.67
CA LEU A 71 -8.77 10.69 6.96
C LEU A 71 -9.96 11.64 7.20
N ASN A 72 -9.81 12.92 6.86
CA ASN A 72 -10.90 13.90 6.94
C ASN A 72 -11.99 13.68 5.87
N SER A 73 -11.67 12.95 4.80
CA SER A 73 -12.61 12.61 3.71
C SER A 73 -13.30 11.26 3.91
N GLY A 74 -13.26 10.69 5.12
CA GLY A 74 -13.96 9.46 5.45
C GLY A 74 -13.20 8.17 5.16
N TYR A 75 -11.88 8.24 4.91
CA TYR A 75 -11.02 7.07 4.98
C TYR A 75 -10.63 6.77 6.42
N GLU A 76 -10.46 5.49 6.72
CA GLU A 76 -10.05 5.02 8.03
C GLU A 76 -8.83 4.10 7.93
N LYS A 77 -8.04 4.05 9.02
CA LYS A 77 -6.89 3.15 9.11
C LYS A 77 -7.37 1.71 9.18
N LEU A 78 -6.92 0.90 8.23
CA LEU A 78 -7.21 -0.52 8.20
C LEU A 78 -6.16 -1.30 8.99
N VAL A 79 -4.88 -1.13 8.64
CA VAL A 79 -3.76 -1.83 9.29
C VAL A 79 -2.44 -1.12 9.00
N LEU A 80 -1.50 -1.20 9.94
CA LEU A 80 -0.10 -0.86 9.75
C LEU A 80 0.74 -2.14 9.76
N ILE A 81 1.46 -2.41 8.67
CA ILE A 81 2.32 -3.59 8.54
C ILE A 81 3.77 -3.13 8.47
N LYS A 82 4.57 -3.54 9.47
CA LYS A 82 6.03 -3.37 9.46
C LYS A 82 6.68 -4.67 9.02
N LYS A 83 7.56 -4.62 8.02
CA LYS A 83 8.19 -5.82 7.46
C LYS A 83 9.61 -5.56 6.95
N ILE A 84 10.39 -6.63 6.88
CA ILE A 84 11.68 -6.66 6.19
C ILE A 84 11.48 -7.46 4.91
N ARG A 85 11.82 -6.88 3.77
CA ARG A 85 11.71 -7.53 2.45
C ARG A 85 13.09 -7.83 1.89
N ASN A 86 13.35 -9.10 1.66
CA ASN A 86 14.52 -9.59 0.92
C ASN A 86 14.10 -9.87 -0.53
N THR A 87 14.92 -9.43 -1.49
CA THR A 87 14.71 -9.70 -2.92
C THR A 87 15.87 -10.53 -3.43
N TYR A 88 15.57 -11.65 -4.08
CA TYR A 88 16.53 -12.56 -4.68
C TYR A 88 16.33 -12.51 -6.20
N LEU A 89 17.40 -12.30 -6.95
CA LEU A 89 17.42 -12.43 -8.41
C LEU A 89 18.12 -13.74 -8.73
N LEU A 90 17.45 -14.63 -9.44
CA LEU A 90 17.97 -15.91 -9.92
C LEU A 90 18.57 -15.74 -11.32
#